data_AF-A0A2G9MAQ2-F1
#
_entry.id   AF-A0A2G9MAQ2-F1
#
_cell.length_a   1.000
_cell.length_b   1.000
_cell.length_c   1.000
_cell.angle_alpha   90.00
_cell.angle_beta   90.00
_cell.angle_gamma   90.00
#
_symmetry.space_group_name_H-M   'P 1'
#
loop_
_entity.id
_entity.type
_entity.pdbx_description
1 polymer ?
#
loop_
_entity_poly.entity_id
_entity_poly.type
_entity_poly.pdbx_seq_one_letter_code
_entity_poly.pdbx_strand_id
1 'polypeptide(L)'
;MESDQLFNWLVRLHVEHNLPIVAPHINDGKADFVEEGDIGYDHRTPNDVKRFLIVANGDTLVEKLTTSEMIEDPEKLKFTSVPRYDDFHTYFNKHRGDGAYIAHLNDARIARVMEIANGHPKGLSASYSELPEHFIALDKSVGNEECGNKTRLAMRIPRLPILANDNVHTFQIKGTLHGELGMGIVTHFHRGGMEMFYLDYDPNSDGPFIDEAKGIIGVHERYTYDGSKYTLTEKKQVGLEEYIV
;
A
#
# COMPACT_ATOMS: atom_id res chain seq x y z
N MET A 1 -9.34 0.31 15.97
CA MET A 1 -8.27 0.82 15.11
C MET A 1 -8.95 1.51 13.95
N GLU A 2 -8.78 2.82 13.82
CA GLU A 2 -9.39 3.58 12.73
C GLU A 2 -8.66 3.35 11.40
N SER A 3 -9.29 3.66 10.26
CA SER A 3 -8.64 3.53 8.93
C SER A 3 -7.37 4.37 8.83
N ASP A 4 -7.44 5.61 9.32
CA ASP A 4 -6.35 6.58 9.24
C ASP A 4 -5.17 6.11 10.10
N GLN A 5 -5.47 5.49 11.24
CA GLN A 5 -4.45 4.87 12.09
C GLN A 5 -3.73 3.72 11.37
N LEU A 6 -4.46 2.86 10.67
CA LEU A 6 -3.85 1.76 9.91
C LEU A 6 -3.00 2.28 8.73
N PHE A 7 -3.45 3.33 8.03
CA PHE A 7 -2.64 3.99 7.01
C PHE A 7 -1.35 4.56 7.60
N ASN A 8 -1.45 5.30 8.71
CA ASN A 8 -0.29 5.87 9.40
C ASN A 8 0.70 4.79 9.84
N TRP A 9 0.21 3.65 10.34
CA TRP A 9 1.07 2.52 10.70
C TRP A 9 1.77 1.91 9.48
N LEU A 10 1.14 1.88 8.31
CA LEU A 10 1.78 1.42 7.09
C LEU A 10 2.83 2.40 6.57
N VAL A 11 2.57 3.71 6.64
CA VAL A 11 3.57 4.75 6.33
C VAL A 11 4.76 4.62 7.27
N ARG A 12 4.50 4.52 8.57
CA ARG A 12 5.54 4.35 9.57
C ARG A 12 6.34 3.06 9.36
N LEU A 13 5.68 1.93 9.09
CA LEU A 13 6.36 0.68 8.72
C LEU A 13 7.21 0.86 7.45
N HIS A 14 6.70 1.55 6.43
CA HIS A 14 7.42 1.78 5.19
C HIS A 14 8.70 2.60 5.41
N VAL A 15 8.61 3.66 6.19
CA VAL A 15 9.76 4.52 6.51
C VAL A 15 10.71 3.86 7.51
N GLU A 16 10.23 3.26 8.60
CA GLU A 16 11.10 2.69 9.63
C GLU A 16 11.71 1.34 9.24
N HIS A 17 11.11 0.61 8.28
CA HIS A 17 11.58 -0.71 7.86
C HIS A 17 12.12 -0.73 6.43
N ASN A 18 11.35 -0.29 5.44
CA ASN A 18 11.76 -0.43 4.04
C ASN A 18 12.83 0.58 3.64
N LEU A 19 12.73 1.84 4.09
CA LEU A 19 13.74 2.85 3.75
C LEU A 19 15.14 2.46 4.25
N PRO A 20 15.37 2.01 5.50
CA PRO A 20 16.70 1.55 5.94
C PRO A 20 17.31 0.43 5.10
N ILE A 21 16.47 -0.42 4.47
CA ILE A 21 16.93 -1.49 3.57
C ILE A 21 17.43 -0.90 2.24
N VAL A 22 16.75 0.12 1.71
CA VAL A 22 17.04 0.69 0.39
C VAL A 22 18.03 1.86 0.46
N ALA A 23 17.98 2.65 1.53
CA ALA A 23 18.76 3.88 1.72
C ALA A 23 20.27 3.72 1.53
N PRO A 24 20.94 2.62 1.94
CA PRO A 24 22.35 2.41 1.67
C PRO A 24 22.71 2.33 0.18
N HIS A 25 21.72 2.06 -0.67
CA HIS A 25 21.87 1.92 -2.12
C HIS A 25 21.49 3.21 -2.87
N ILE A 26 20.99 4.24 -2.18
CA ILE A 26 20.56 5.49 -2.80
C ILE A 26 21.77 6.43 -2.92
N ASN A 27 22.12 6.79 -4.16
CA ASN A 27 23.14 7.78 -4.49
C ASN A 27 22.50 8.87 -5.34
N ASP A 28 22.58 10.13 -4.88
CA ASP A 28 22.05 11.31 -5.56
C ASP A 28 20.59 11.14 -6.06
N GLY A 29 19.71 10.63 -5.18
CA GLY A 29 18.29 10.46 -5.48
C GLY A 29 17.93 9.20 -6.27
N LYS A 30 18.92 8.36 -6.60
CA LYS A 30 18.71 7.14 -7.38
C LYS A 30 19.21 5.90 -6.64
N ALA A 31 18.37 4.88 -6.58
CA ALA A 31 18.77 3.58 -6.07
C ALA A 31 19.64 2.83 -7.10
N ASP A 32 20.81 2.41 -6.66
CA ASP A 32 21.77 1.58 -7.39
C ASP A 32 21.95 0.25 -6.66
N PHE A 33 21.19 -0.77 -7.08
CA PHE A 33 21.27 -2.11 -6.51
C PHE A 33 22.33 -2.91 -7.27
N VAL A 34 23.53 -3.00 -6.70
CA VAL A 34 24.73 -3.51 -7.38
C VAL A 34 24.84 -5.06 -7.44
N GLU A 35 23.97 -5.85 -6.80
CA GLU A 35 24.13 -7.32 -6.79
C GLU A 35 22.86 -8.12 -7.15
N GLU A 36 23.02 -9.04 -8.13
CA GLU A 36 22.02 -9.99 -8.67
C GLU A 36 21.53 -11.08 -7.67
N GLY A 37 21.84 -10.99 -6.38
CA GLY A 37 21.56 -12.06 -5.40
C GLY A 37 20.27 -11.90 -4.58
N ASP A 38 19.97 -10.68 -4.13
CA ASP A 38 18.90 -10.39 -3.16
C ASP A 38 17.76 -9.53 -3.71
N ILE A 39 17.81 -9.24 -5.01
CA ILE A 39 16.78 -8.49 -5.72
C ILE A 39 15.62 -9.43 -6.02
N GLY A 40 14.40 -9.04 -5.63
CA GLY A 40 13.20 -9.81 -5.92
C GLY A 40 12.89 -9.89 -7.42
N TYR A 41 11.93 -10.74 -7.78
CA TYR A 41 11.48 -11.03 -9.16
C TYR A 41 11.15 -9.81 -10.04
N ASP A 42 11.04 -8.60 -9.47
CA ASP A 42 10.81 -7.33 -10.18
C ASP A 42 12.12 -6.57 -10.49
N HIS A 43 13.27 -7.24 -10.35
CA HIS A 43 14.63 -6.82 -10.73
C HIS A 43 15.14 -5.48 -10.17
N ARG A 44 14.42 -4.82 -9.25
CA ARG A 44 14.83 -3.50 -8.72
C ARG A 44 14.48 -3.24 -7.25
N THR A 45 14.21 -4.27 -6.44
CA THR A 45 13.91 -4.07 -5.02
C THR A 45 14.30 -5.28 -4.17
N PRO A 46 14.97 -5.10 -3.02
CA PRO A 46 15.37 -6.21 -2.16
C PRO A 46 14.20 -7.07 -1.68
N ASN A 47 14.44 -8.37 -1.49
CA ASN A 47 13.44 -9.34 -1.01
C ASN A 47 12.89 -9.04 0.39
N ASP A 48 13.66 -8.35 1.22
CA ASP A 48 13.28 -8.01 2.59
C ASP A 48 12.34 -6.81 2.69
N VAL A 49 12.19 -6.04 1.61
CA VAL A 49 11.21 -4.94 1.54
C VAL A 49 9.81 -5.49 1.70
N LYS A 50 9.08 -4.95 2.68
CA LYS A 50 7.70 -5.35 2.98
C LYS A 50 6.72 -4.85 1.93
N ARG A 51 5.88 -5.75 1.42
CA ARG A 51 4.92 -5.49 0.34
C ARG A 51 3.61 -6.23 0.65
N PHE A 52 2.54 -5.50 0.88
CA PHE A 52 1.30 -6.13 1.34
C PHE A 52 0.07 -5.53 0.67
N LEU A 53 -0.98 -6.34 0.60
CA LEU A 53 -2.36 -5.90 0.39
C LEU A 53 -3.14 -6.23 1.67
N ILE A 54 -3.77 -5.23 2.28
CA ILE A 54 -4.68 -5.41 3.40
C ILE A 54 -6.07 -5.00 2.94
N VAL A 55 -7.04 -5.91 3.02
CA VAL A 55 -8.46 -5.57 2.88
C VAL A 55 -9.03 -5.43 4.27
N ALA A 56 -9.59 -4.27 4.58
CA ALA A 56 -10.10 -3.97 5.90
C ALA A 56 -11.57 -3.57 5.83
N ASN A 57 -12.37 -4.19 6.68
CA ASN A 57 -13.71 -3.73 7.01
C ASN A 57 -14.01 -4.16 8.47
N GLY A 58 -15.20 -3.89 8.99
CA GLY A 58 -15.67 -4.50 10.24
C GLY A 58 -15.91 -6.02 10.14
N ASP A 59 -16.97 -6.50 10.80
CA ASP A 59 -17.06 -7.92 11.19
C ASP A 59 -17.55 -8.86 10.07
N THR A 60 -18.03 -8.32 8.94
CA THR A 60 -18.69 -9.12 7.87
C THR A 60 -17.83 -9.33 6.63
N LEU A 61 -16.59 -8.83 6.59
CA LEU A 61 -15.73 -8.89 5.41
C LEU A 61 -15.49 -10.32 4.92
N VAL A 62 -15.12 -11.21 5.84
CA VAL A 62 -14.74 -12.60 5.54
C VAL A 62 -15.89 -13.33 4.87
N GLU A 63 -17.10 -13.20 5.41
CA GLU A 63 -18.30 -13.83 4.85
C GLU A 63 -18.58 -13.36 3.42
N LYS A 64 -18.49 -12.04 3.17
CA LYS A 64 -18.77 -11.45 1.84
C LYS A 64 -17.71 -11.81 0.80
N LEU A 65 -16.43 -11.81 1.19
CA LEU A 65 -15.34 -12.26 0.33
C LEU A 65 -15.43 -13.76 0.03
N THR A 66 -15.84 -14.57 1.01
CA THR A 66 -16.09 -16.02 0.81
C THR A 66 -17.24 -16.25 -0.16
N THR A 67 -18.36 -15.55 0.04
CA THR A 67 -19.56 -15.66 -0.82
C THR A 67 -19.26 -15.26 -2.27
N SER A 68 -18.25 -14.41 -2.47
CA SER A 68 -17.79 -14.00 -3.80
C SER A 68 -16.60 -14.79 -4.31
N GLU A 69 -16.27 -15.92 -3.66
CA GLU A 69 -15.16 -16.82 -4.03
C GLU A 69 -13.81 -16.09 -4.14
N MET A 70 -13.63 -15.00 -3.37
CA MET A 70 -12.38 -14.24 -3.33
C MET A 70 -11.38 -14.82 -2.34
N ILE A 71 -11.83 -15.67 -1.43
CA ILE A 71 -11.00 -16.44 -0.48
C ILE A 71 -11.49 -17.88 -0.44
N GLU A 72 -10.57 -18.85 -0.51
CA GLU A 72 -10.92 -20.27 -0.64
C GLU A 72 -11.11 -21.00 0.70
N ASP A 73 -10.43 -20.56 1.77
CA ASP A 73 -10.41 -21.25 3.08
C ASP A 73 -10.65 -20.27 4.26
N PRO A 74 -11.84 -19.64 4.38
CA PRO A 74 -12.11 -18.67 5.45
C PRO A 74 -11.99 -19.24 6.86
N GLU A 75 -12.22 -20.54 7.05
CA GLU A 75 -12.11 -21.24 8.33
C GLU A 75 -10.66 -21.42 8.82
N LYS A 76 -9.67 -21.28 7.91
CA LYS A 76 -8.24 -21.34 8.25
C LYS A 76 -7.69 -20.00 8.72
N LEU A 77 -8.47 -18.92 8.64
CA LEU A 77 -8.04 -17.59 9.04
C LEU A 77 -7.79 -17.52 10.55
N LYS A 78 -6.54 -17.21 10.92
CA LYS A 78 -6.13 -17.02 12.31
C LYS A 78 -5.92 -15.55 12.59
N PHE A 79 -6.96 -14.92 13.12
CA PHE A 79 -6.91 -13.52 13.53
C PHE A 79 -6.02 -13.34 14.75
N THR A 80 -5.07 -12.41 14.63
CA THR A 80 -4.17 -11.97 15.70
C THR A 80 -4.53 -10.55 16.10
N SER A 81 -4.60 -10.27 17.40
CA SER A 81 -4.84 -8.91 17.90
C SER A 81 -3.60 -8.05 17.70
N VAL A 82 -3.81 -6.85 17.14
CA VAL A 82 -2.80 -5.83 16.85
C VAL A 82 -3.31 -4.45 17.29
N PRO A 83 -3.58 -4.25 18.59
CA PRO A 83 -4.23 -3.04 19.09
C PRO A 83 -3.33 -1.79 19.01
N ARG A 84 -2.02 -1.97 18.80
CA ARG A 84 -1.02 -0.89 18.76
C ARG A 84 -0.01 -1.12 17.64
N TYR A 85 0.71 -0.05 17.29
CA TYR A 85 1.76 -0.10 16.27
C TYR A 85 2.80 -1.19 16.55
N ASP A 86 3.28 -1.33 17.79
CA ASP A 86 4.30 -2.33 18.12
C ASP A 86 3.83 -3.77 17.87
N ASP A 87 2.55 -4.05 18.15
CA ASP A 87 1.93 -5.35 17.87
C ASP A 87 1.80 -5.58 16.37
N PHE A 88 1.39 -4.55 15.63
CA PHE A 88 1.30 -4.55 14.17
C PHE A 88 2.68 -4.79 13.52
N HIS A 89 3.69 -4.01 13.90
CA HIS A 89 5.06 -4.14 13.44
C HIS A 89 5.61 -5.54 13.75
N THR A 90 5.39 -6.03 14.97
CA THR A 90 5.79 -7.40 15.38
C THR A 90 5.09 -8.46 14.55
N TYR A 91 3.80 -8.31 14.26
CA TYR A 91 3.04 -9.23 13.42
C TYR A 91 3.64 -9.34 12.01
N PHE A 92 3.89 -8.21 11.36
CA PHE A 92 4.45 -8.19 10.01
C PHE A 92 5.92 -8.62 9.94
N ASN A 93 6.71 -8.39 10.99
CA ASN A 93 8.10 -8.87 11.03
C ASN A 93 8.22 -10.39 11.12
N LYS A 94 7.22 -11.08 11.70
CA LYS A 94 7.16 -12.55 11.71
C LYS A 94 6.88 -13.14 10.32
N HIS A 95 6.38 -12.32 9.38
CA HIS A 95 6.07 -12.75 8.03
C HIS A 95 7.10 -12.19 7.04
N ARG A 96 7.69 -13.07 6.23
CA ARG A 96 8.61 -12.68 5.15
C ARG A 96 7.84 -12.42 3.86
N GLY A 97 8.35 -11.46 3.10
CA GLY A 97 7.95 -11.15 1.71
C GLY A 97 6.51 -10.65 1.54
N ASP A 98 6.01 -10.83 0.31
CA ASP A 98 4.68 -10.45 -0.11
C ASP A 98 3.57 -11.17 0.66
N GLY A 99 2.50 -10.45 0.97
CA GLY A 99 1.32 -11.06 1.59
C GLY A 99 0.02 -10.33 1.31
N ALA A 100 -1.08 -11.07 1.42
CA ALA A 100 -2.42 -10.52 1.47
C ALA A 100 -3.01 -10.76 2.87
N TYR A 101 -3.80 -9.81 3.35
CA TYR A 101 -4.32 -9.81 4.71
C TYR A 101 -5.75 -9.31 4.77
N ILE A 102 -6.50 -9.79 5.76
CA ILE A 102 -7.79 -9.26 6.15
C ILE A 102 -7.63 -8.62 7.53
N ALA A 103 -8.12 -7.39 7.69
CA ALA A 103 -8.11 -6.68 8.96
C ALA A 103 -9.53 -6.35 9.42
N HIS A 104 -9.81 -6.60 10.70
CA HIS A 104 -11.00 -6.15 11.40
C HIS A 104 -10.65 -4.87 12.16
N LEU A 105 -11.12 -3.73 11.67
CA LEU A 105 -10.77 -2.41 12.21
C LEU A 105 -11.30 -2.22 13.65
N ASN A 106 -12.55 -2.62 13.90
CA ASN A 106 -13.22 -2.47 15.20
C ASN A 106 -12.48 -3.23 16.32
N ASP A 107 -12.11 -4.48 16.04
CA ASP A 107 -11.44 -5.35 17.01
C ASP A 107 -9.91 -5.20 17.03
N ALA A 108 -9.35 -4.39 16.12
CA ALA A 108 -7.92 -4.30 15.85
C ALA A 108 -7.28 -5.70 15.71
N ARG A 109 -7.82 -6.52 14.79
CA ARG A 109 -7.29 -7.85 14.50
C ARG A 109 -6.91 -7.99 13.04
N ILE A 110 -5.90 -8.80 12.76
CA ILE A 110 -5.43 -9.06 11.41
C ILE A 110 -5.18 -10.55 11.19
N ALA A 111 -5.49 -11.05 10.00
CA ALA A 111 -5.19 -12.40 9.57
C ALA A 111 -4.52 -12.37 8.20
N ARG A 112 -3.48 -13.19 8.02
CA ARG A 112 -2.90 -13.45 6.70
C ARG A 112 -3.82 -14.39 5.93
N VAL A 113 -4.03 -14.10 4.66
CA VAL A 113 -4.70 -15.00 3.72
C VAL A 113 -3.67 -15.54 2.73
N MET A 114 -3.91 -16.74 2.20
CA MET A 114 -3.02 -17.32 1.18
C MET A 114 -3.04 -16.48 -0.10
N GLU A 115 -4.24 -16.17 -0.57
CA GLU A 115 -4.49 -15.35 -1.74
C GLU A 115 -5.83 -14.64 -1.59
N ILE A 116 -5.97 -13.50 -2.27
CA ILE A 116 -7.27 -12.89 -2.56
C ILE A 116 -7.46 -13.01 -4.05
N ALA A 117 -8.39 -13.86 -4.47
CA ALA A 117 -8.57 -14.16 -5.88
C ALA A 117 -9.01 -12.91 -6.64
N ASN A 118 -8.42 -12.70 -7.82
CA ASN A 118 -8.82 -11.65 -8.76
C ASN A 118 -9.95 -12.09 -9.71
N GLY A 119 -10.63 -13.20 -9.38
CA GLY A 119 -11.79 -13.68 -10.10
C GLY A 119 -12.80 -12.54 -10.27
N HIS A 120 -13.31 -12.35 -11.48
CA HIS A 120 -14.27 -11.28 -11.75
C HIS A 120 -15.64 -11.65 -11.19
N PRO A 121 -16.14 -11.02 -10.11
CA PRO A 121 -17.57 -10.80 -10.03
C PRO A 121 -17.90 -9.92 -11.25
N LYS A 122 -18.78 -10.44 -12.13
CA LYS A 122 -19.22 -9.76 -13.36
C LYS A 122 -19.56 -8.30 -13.04
N GLY A 123 -18.91 -7.33 -13.70
CA GLY A 123 -19.38 -5.93 -13.70
C GLY A 123 -18.41 -4.83 -13.23
N LEU A 124 -17.17 -5.13 -12.83
CA LEU A 124 -16.18 -4.08 -12.51
C LEU A 124 -14.84 -4.34 -13.20
N SER A 125 -14.58 -3.60 -14.28
CA SER A 125 -13.22 -3.36 -14.76
C SER A 125 -12.61 -2.23 -13.92
N ALA A 126 -11.50 -2.47 -13.25
CA ALA A 126 -10.64 -1.34 -12.88
C ALA A 126 -9.87 -0.96 -14.13
N SER A 127 -10.21 0.19 -14.72
CA SER A 127 -9.37 0.74 -15.78
C SER A 127 -8.25 1.54 -15.11
N TYR A 128 -7.02 1.32 -15.56
CA TYR A 128 -5.87 2.10 -15.07
C TYR A 128 -5.88 3.54 -15.56
N SER A 129 -6.69 3.85 -16.58
CA SER A 129 -6.98 5.23 -16.97
C SER A 129 -7.63 6.04 -15.85
N GLU A 130 -8.16 5.38 -14.82
CA GLU A 130 -8.77 6.04 -13.66
C GLU A 130 -7.71 6.57 -12.69
N LEU A 131 -6.53 5.92 -12.60
CA LEU A 131 -5.46 6.26 -11.66
C LEU A 131 -4.73 7.55 -12.07
N PRO A 132 -4.09 8.24 -11.10
CA PRO A 132 -3.16 9.32 -11.39
C PRO A 132 -2.02 8.82 -12.31
N GLU A 133 -1.59 9.66 -13.26
CA GLU A 133 -0.57 9.29 -14.25
C GLU A 133 0.75 8.86 -13.61
N HIS A 134 1.14 9.47 -12.49
CA HIS A 134 2.36 9.14 -11.76
C HIS A 134 2.22 7.96 -10.79
N PHE A 135 1.03 7.38 -10.62
CA PHE A 135 0.80 6.30 -9.67
C PHE A 135 1.70 5.08 -9.95
N ILE A 136 1.91 4.76 -11.23
CA ILE A 136 2.70 3.61 -11.64
C ILE A 136 4.19 3.95 -11.62
N ALA A 137 4.56 5.05 -12.28
CA ALA A 137 5.92 5.57 -12.32
C ALA A 137 5.88 7.12 -12.34
N LEU A 138 6.71 7.76 -11.53
CA LEU A 138 6.73 9.22 -11.36
C LEU A 138 7.04 9.95 -12.69
N ASP A 139 7.89 9.36 -13.51
CA ASP A 139 8.34 9.86 -14.81
C ASP A 139 7.47 9.38 -15.99
N LYS A 140 6.41 8.59 -15.72
CA LYS A 140 5.53 7.98 -16.73
C LYS A 140 6.25 7.04 -17.70
N SER A 141 7.44 6.53 -17.33
CA SER A 141 8.21 5.61 -18.16
C SER A 141 7.55 4.24 -18.34
N VAL A 142 6.64 3.88 -17.43
CA VAL A 142 5.93 2.60 -17.41
C VAL A 142 4.46 2.82 -17.75
N GLY A 143 3.97 2.08 -18.74
CA GLY A 143 2.59 2.10 -19.18
C GLY A 143 1.63 1.48 -18.16
N ASN A 144 0.35 1.82 -18.32
CA ASN A 144 -0.73 1.44 -17.41
C ASN A 144 -0.96 -0.08 -17.31
N GLU A 145 -0.64 -0.80 -18.38
CA GLU A 145 -0.75 -2.24 -18.54
C GLU A 145 0.12 -3.07 -17.59
N GLU A 146 1.21 -2.51 -17.06
CA GLU A 146 2.15 -3.22 -16.16
C GLU A 146 1.72 -3.24 -14.69
N CYS A 147 0.58 -2.63 -14.37
CA CYS A 147 0.10 -2.59 -13.00
C CYS A 147 -0.31 -3.99 -12.50
N GLY A 148 0.23 -4.39 -11.34
CA GLY A 148 0.11 -5.74 -10.80
C GLY A 148 -1.26 -6.09 -10.21
N ASN A 149 -1.51 -7.40 -10.05
CA ASN A 149 -2.81 -7.92 -9.57
C ASN A 149 -3.24 -7.38 -8.20
N LYS A 150 -2.30 -7.15 -7.26
CA LYS A 150 -2.63 -6.62 -5.92
C LYS A 150 -3.18 -5.20 -5.98
N THR A 151 -2.65 -4.37 -6.88
CA THR A 151 -3.14 -3.00 -7.09
C THR A 151 -4.53 -3.02 -7.72
N ARG A 152 -4.77 -3.90 -8.71
CA ARG A 152 -6.12 -4.12 -9.27
C ARG A 152 -7.12 -4.46 -8.16
N LEU A 153 -6.75 -5.39 -7.28
CA LEU A 153 -7.59 -5.78 -6.14
C LEU A 153 -7.83 -4.62 -5.19
N ALA A 154 -6.78 -3.86 -4.84
CA ALA A 154 -6.88 -2.71 -3.96
C ALA A 154 -7.92 -1.69 -4.48
N MET A 155 -7.88 -1.37 -5.77
CA MET A 155 -8.85 -0.45 -6.38
C MET A 155 -10.28 -1.01 -6.44
N ARG A 156 -10.42 -2.30 -6.77
CA ARG A 156 -11.73 -2.90 -7.08
C ARG A 156 -12.52 -3.22 -5.83
N ILE A 157 -11.87 -3.79 -4.81
CA ILE A 157 -12.56 -4.35 -3.64
C ILE A 157 -13.45 -3.31 -2.94
N PRO A 158 -13.01 -2.07 -2.63
CA PRO A 158 -13.85 -1.06 -2.01
C PRO A 158 -15.10 -0.67 -2.81
N ARG A 159 -15.17 -1.06 -4.09
CA ARG A 159 -16.20 -0.67 -5.04
C ARG A 159 -17.10 -1.83 -5.46
N LEU A 160 -16.82 -3.05 -5.01
CA LEU A 160 -17.63 -4.23 -5.34
C LEU A 160 -19.09 -4.01 -4.92
N PRO A 161 -20.09 -4.32 -5.76
CA PRO A 161 -21.50 -4.08 -5.42
C PRO A 161 -21.93 -4.80 -4.13
N ILE A 162 -21.40 -6.02 -3.92
CA ILE A 162 -21.63 -6.80 -2.69
C ILE A 162 -21.10 -6.13 -1.42
N LEU A 163 -20.18 -5.17 -1.55
CA LEU A 163 -19.55 -4.41 -0.47
C LEU A 163 -20.01 -2.95 -0.45
N ALA A 164 -20.93 -2.54 -1.32
CA ALA A 164 -21.26 -1.12 -1.51
C ALA A 164 -21.69 -0.42 -0.21
N ASN A 165 -22.39 -1.12 0.68
CA ASN A 165 -22.88 -0.55 1.95
C ASN A 165 -21.90 -0.74 3.11
N ASP A 166 -20.77 -1.40 2.88
CA ASP A 166 -19.74 -1.59 3.87
C ASP A 166 -18.65 -0.56 3.62
N ASN A 167 -18.23 0.16 4.65
CA ASN A 167 -17.08 1.04 4.57
C ASN A 167 -15.81 0.19 4.45
N VAL A 168 -15.56 -0.35 3.24
CA VAL A 168 -14.42 -1.21 2.94
C VAL A 168 -13.26 -0.35 2.50
N HIS A 169 -12.12 -0.64 3.10
CA HIS A 169 -10.85 -0.01 2.82
C HIS A 169 -9.91 -1.07 2.27
N THR A 170 -9.05 -0.70 1.34
CA THR A 170 -7.86 -1.49 1.05
C THR A 170 -6.63 -0.63 1.25
N PHE A 171 -5.61 -1.24 1.81
CA PHE A 171 -4.32 -0.60 2.03
C PHE A 171 -3.25 -1.41 1.33
N GLN A 172 -2.25 -0.73 0.78
CA GLN A 172 -1.18 -1.41 0.06
C GLN A 172 0.16 -0.76 0.35
N ILE A 173 1.19 -1.57 0.54
CA ILE A 173 2.57 -1.16 0.25
C ILE A 173 2.91 -1.80 -1.08
N LYS A 174 2.96 -0.99 -2.15
CA LYS A 174 3.16 -1.45 -3.52
C LYS A 174 4.60 -1.97 -3.67
N GLY A 175 4.74 -3.12 -4.34
CA GLY A 175 6.06 -3.71 -4.61
C GLY A 175 6.81 -3.03 -5.76
N THR A 176 6.09 -2.63 -6.81
CA THR A 176 6.66 -1.94 -7.96
C THR A 176 7.08 -0.53 -7.56
N LEU A 177 8.27 -0.14 -8.02
CA LEU A 177 8.88 1.14 -7.72
C LEU A 177 8.02 2.34 -8.11
N HIS A 178 8.27 3.46 -7.43
CA HIS A 178 7.71 4.77 -7.70
C HIS A 178 8.86 5.77 -7.63
N GLY A 179 9.24 6.29 -8.80
CA GLY A 179 10.41 7.17 -8.94
C GLY A 179 11.74 6.41 -8.89
N GLU A 180 12.81 7.17 -8.68
CA GLU A 180 14.19 6.66 -8.80
C GLU A 180 14.77 6.10 -7.49
N LEU A 181 14.11 6.34 -6.35
CA LEU A 181 14.58 5.93 -5.02
C LEU A 181 14.51 4.42 -4.75
N GLY A 182 14.07 3.61 -5.70
CA GLY A 182 14.02 2.15 -5.51
C GLY A 182 12.99 1.70 -4.49
N MET A 183 11.96 2.51 -4.23
CA MET A 183 10.86 2.16 -3.32
C MET A 183 9.48 2.26 -3.97
N GLY A 184 8.53 1.51 -3.45
CA GLY A 184 7.12 1.64 -3.81
C GLY A 184 6.40 2.77 -3.04
N ILE A 185 5.08 2.74 -3.10
CA ILE A 185 4.18 3.69 -2.42
C ILE A 185 3.32 2.98 -1.38
N VAL A 186 2.86 3.75 -0.40
CA VAL A 186 1.78 3.33 0.50
C VAL A 186 0.48 3.93 -0.02
N THR A 187 -0.58 3.13 -0.14
CA THR A 187 -1.89 3.59 -0.59
C THR A 187 -2.99 3.13 0.33
N HIS A 188 -4.06 3.92 0.37
CA HIS A 188 -5.33 3.59 0.98
C HIS A 188 -6.44 3.90 -0.02
N PHE A 189 -7.14 2.89 -0.50
CA PHE A 189 -8.33 3.04 -1.32
C PHE A 189 -9.59 2.84 -0.48
N HIS A 190 -10.59 3.67 -0.75
CA HIS A 190 -11.95 3.51 -0.23
C HIS A 190 -12.95 3.90 -1.30
N ARG A 191 -14.26 3.75 -1.03
CA ARG A 191 -15.30 4.01 -2.03
C ARG A 191 -15.27 5.44 -2.59
N GLY A 192 -14.92 6.42 -1.75
CA GLY A 192 -14.95 7.84 -2.10
C GLY A 192 -13.65 8.40 -2.70
N GLY A 193 -12.56 7.64 -2.69
CA GLY A 193 -11.26 8.22 -2.98
C GLY A 193 -10.07 7.32 -2.67
N MET A 194 -8.90 7.95 -2.67
CA MET A 194 -7.63 7.32 -2.38
C MET A 194 -6.72 8.30 -1.64
N GLU A 195 -5.94 7.79 -0.70
CA GLU A 195 -4.78 8.45 -0.11
C GLU A 195 -3.50 7.72 -0.55
N MET A 196 -2.43 8.46 -0.80
CA MET A 196 -1.14 7.94 -1.23
C MET A 196 0.00 8.66 -0.50
N PHE A 197 0.97 7.89 -0.03
CA PHE A 197 2.23 8.37 0.49
C PHE A 197 3.39 7.75 -0.30
N TYR A 198 4.38 8.57 -0.65
CA TYR A 198 5.59 8.13 -1.31
C TYR A 198 6.79 8.96 -0.89
N LEU A 199 7.99 8.42 -1.07
CA LEU A 199 9.23 9.17 -0.87
C LEU A 199 9.73 9.75 -2.19
N ASP A 200 10.31 10.93 -2.11
CA ASP A 200 10.90 11.62 -3.26
C ASP A 200 12.26 12.23 -2.87
N TYR A 201 13.07 12.57 -3.87
CA TYR A 201 14.38 13.20 -3.68
C TYR A 201 14.29 14.70 -3.99
N ASP A 202 14.48 15.52 -2.96
CA ASP A 202 14.62 16.96 -3.11
C ASP A 202 15.63 17.51 -2.09
N PRO A 203 16.94 17.49 -2.40
CA PRO A 203 17.97 17.97 -1.49
C PRO A 203 17.95 19.49 -1.28
N ASN A 204 17.16 20.22 -2.07
CA ASN A 204 17.01 21.68 -1.96
C ASN A 204 15.69 22.08 -1.30
N SER A 205 14.89 21.11 -0.83
CA SER A 205 13.65 21.39 -0.11
C SER A 205 13.93 22.12 1.20
N ASP A 206 13.01 22.99 1.62
CA ASP A 206 13.03 23.62 2.95
C ASP A 206 12.56 22.66 4.07
N GLY A 207 12.24 21.41 3.72
CA GLY A 207 11.67 20.42 4.63
C GLY A 207 10.13 20.47 4.71
N PRO A 208 9.52 19.54 5.46
CA PRO A 208 10.15 18.53 6.31
C PRO A 208 10.81 17.38 5.53
N PHE A 209 11.92 16.86 6.07
CA PHE A 209 12.64 15.71 5.51
C PHE A 209 12.27 14.41 6.23
N ILE A 210 12.29 13.30 5.49
CA ILE A 210 12.29 11.95 6.05
C ILE A 210 13.73 11.50 6.36
N ASP A 211 14.68 11.82 5.49
CA ASP A 211 16.13 11.66 5.71
C ASP A 211 16.86 12.87 5.13
N GLU A 212 17.13 13.87 5.97
CA GLU A 212 17.78 15.13 5.58
C GLU A 212 19.17 14.90 5.01
N ALA A 213 19.93 13.95 5.56
CA ALA A 213 21.29 13.65 5.11
C ALA A 213 21.33 13.11 3.66
N LYS A 214 20.21 12.53 3.18
CA LYS A 214 20.06 12.06 1.81
C LYS A 214 19.10 12.91 0.97
N GLY A 215 18.61 14.04 1.47
CA GLY A 215 17.65 14.88 0.77
C GLY A 215 16.32 14.18 0.45
N ILE A 216 15.91 13.20 1.25
CA ILE A 216 14.68 12.42 1.02
C ILE A 216 13.52 13.10 1.75
N ILE A 217 12.47 13.40 1.01
CA ILE A 217 11.22 13.99 1.52
C ILE A 217 10.06 12.99 1.43
N GLY A 218 9.03 13.21 2.24
CA GLY A 218 7.78 12.47 2.18
C GLY A 218 6.72 13.30 1.46
N VAL A 219 6.00 12.70 0.53
CA VAL A 219 4.90 13.35 -0.18
C VAL A 219 3.61 12.57 0.08
N HIS A 220 2.60 13.30 0.54
CA HIS A 220 1.27 12.78 0.79
C HIS A 220 0.28 13.47 -0.16
N GLU A 221 -0.45 12.66 -0.92
CA GLU A 221 -1.52 13.10 -1.79
C GLU A 221 -2.86 12.45 -1.46
N ARG A 222 -3.94 13.23 -1.56
CA ARG A 222 -5.33 12.74 -1.47
C ARG A 222 -6.09 12.98 -2.74
N TYR A 223 -6.99 12.04 -3.04
CA TYR A 223 -7.78 12.01 -4.24
C TYR A 223 -9.23 11.70 -3.92
N THR A 224 -10.16 12.39 -4.58
CA THR A 224 -11.57 12.00 -4.64
C THR A 224 -11.87 11.23 -5.91
N TYR A 225 -12.81 10.29 -5.85
CA TYR A 225 -13.28 9.52 -7.01
C TYR A 225 -14.73 9.85 -7.36
N ASP A 226 -14.98 10.19 -8.62
CA ASP A 226 -16.30 10.60 -9.10
C ASP A 226 -17.12 9.48 -9.76
N GLY A 227 -16.60 8.25 -9.78
CA GLY A 227 -17.17 7.13 -10.54
C GLY A 227 -16.43 6.83 -11.85
N SER A 228 -15.50 7.69 -12.26
CA SER A 228 -14.73 7.56 -13.50
C SER A 228 -13.24 7.88 -13.35
N LYS A 229 -12.85 8.81 -12.48
CA LYS A 229 -11.45 9.23 -12.36
C LYS A 229 -11.11 9.68 -10.94
N TYR A 230 -9.86 9.45 -10.53
CA TYR A 230 -9.30 10.07 -9.34
C TYR A 230 -8.83 11.50 -9.63
N THR A 231 -9.32 12.46 -8.85
CA THR A 231 -8.92 13.87 -8.93
C THR A 231 -8.17 14.26 -7.66
N LEU A 232 -6.96 14.81 -7.83
CA LEU A 232 -6.12 15.29 -6.73
C LEU A 232 -6.83 16.43 -6.00
N THR A 233 -6.96 16.31 -4.68
CA THR A 233 -7.58 17.33 -3.82
C THR A 233 -6.59 17.93 -2.83
N GLU A 234 -5.55 17.19 -2.47
CA GLU A 234 -4.51 17.64 -1.54
C GLU A 234 -3.17 17.05 -1.96
N LYS A 235 -2.12 17.87 -1.93
CA LYS A 235 -0.72 17.43 -2.04
C LYS A 235 0.08 18.22 -1.01
N LYS A 236 0.80 17.51 -0.15
CA LYS A 236 1.65 18.11 0.86
C LYS A 236 2.96 17.34 1.03
N GLN A 237 4.01 18.09 1.32
CA GLN A 237 5.25 17.52 1.85
C GLN A 237 5.07 17.32 3.35
N VAL A 238 5.49 16.17 3.86
CA VAL A 238 5.22 15.71 5.24
C VAL A 238 6.43 15.06 5.86
N GLY A 239 6.60 15.26 7.16
CA GLY A 239 7.58 14.53 7.98
C GLY A 239 7.01 13.26 8.58
N LEU A 240 7.87 12.41 9.15
CA LEU A 240 7.44 11.15 9.77
C LEU A 240 6.60 11.40 11.03
N GLU A 241 6.81 12.51 11.72
CA GLU A 241 6.11 12.93 12.93
C GLU A 241 4.59 13.03 12.74
N GLU A 242 4.10 13.27 11.53
CA GLU A 242 2.66 13.28 11.22
C GLU A 242 2.02 11.88 11.32
N TYR A 243 2.84 10.82 11.31
CA TYR A 243 2.40 9.42 11.26
C TYR A 243 2.68 8.66 12.56
N ILE A 244 3.24 9.32 13.57
CA ILE A 244 3.47 8.75 14.91
C ILE A 244 2.28 9.14 15.80
N VAL A 245 1.13 8.49 15.58
CA VAL A 245 -0.10 8.68 16.37
C VAL A 245 -0.52 7.37 17.05
#